data_AF-A0A8T5RAI0-F1
#
_entry.id   AF-A0A8T5RAI0-F1
#
_cell.length_a   1.000
_cell.length_b   1.000
_cell.length_c   1.000
_cell.angle_alpha   90.00
_cell.angle_beta   90.00
_cell.angle_gamma   90.00
#
_symmetry.space_group_name_H-M   'P 1'
#
loop_
_entity.id
_entity.type
_entity.pdbx_description
1 polymer ?
#
loop_
_entity_poly.entity_id
_entity_poly.type
_entity_poly.pdbx_seq_one_letter_code
_entity_poly.pdbx_strand_id
1 'polypeptide(L)'
;MSEEETKSVVIKDFFKRSVIINELDEALKFKPDSLIGIDQISSDKLVENNIKNIDDLAKLSIESLPTIEEIPPKILHKWVKIAQVLEKAIREKTKTHKKILMIGLDNGGKSSILAVLQDKFSIIKSLLPTRGVKREKLDFFGYPILSWDLGGQVQYREKLYFNRPELFFTEADLVLYVIDTQDNDRFAETANYFRQVLKALVELNEFPPIHVVLSKSDKDIRTSLEWQNNVSAIKNKFNNIVGEYENILISYSDTTIYQKETIMQMFSEALKLVSETSEIIENILEDFTNTIEGKASTLISMDGLIFGSFTSSDVDEALLNNTALIMQTLSNFHSSIGLTREPSITLDFPLNRFAIRGEKLFEYSELKIPVYLWILSENFDLLKEKIDYFKQQLLPLINLFL
;
A
#
# COMPACT_ATOMS: atom_id res chain seq x y z
N MET A 1 4.70 -17.85 -17.09
CA MET A 1 6.00 -18.27 -16.51
C MET A 1 5.71 -19.13 -15.30
N SER A 2 6.62 -20.00 -14.88
CA SER A 2 6.48 -20.67 -13.57
C SER A 2 6.66 -19.67 -12.42
N GLU A 3 6.16 -19.96 -11.22
CA GLU A 3 6.31 -19.08 -10.05
C GLU A 3 7.79 -18.77 -9.74
N GLU A 4 8.69 -19.75 -9.92
CA GLU A 4 10.13 -19.59 -9.77
C GLU A 4 10.75 -18.68 -10.85
N GLU A 5 10.27 -18.75 -12.09
CA GLU A 5 10.73 -17.88 -13.17
C GLU A 5 10.34 -16.41 -12.92
N THR A 6 9.11 -16.15 -12.47
CA THR A 6 8.65 -14.81 -12.11
C THR A 6 9.43 -14.26 -10.91
N LYS A 7 9.60 -15.09 -9.87
CA LYS A 7 10.42 -14.75 -8.70
C LYS A 7 11.86 -14.42 -9.08
N SER A 8 12.45 -15.18 -10.01
CA SER A 8 13.81 -14.96 -10.51
C SER A 8 13.97 -13.62 -11.24
N VAL A 9 12.98 -13.25 -12.07
CA VAL A 9 12.99 -11.97 -12.80
C VAL A 9 12.93 -10.79 -11.83
N VAL A 10 12.01 -10.85 -10.86
CA VAL A 10 11.82 -9.76 -9.90
C VAL A 10 13.05 -9.55 -9.01
N ILE A 11 13.70 -10.64 -8.57
CA ILE A 11 14.93 -10.55 -7.78
C ILE A 11 16.08 -9.96 -8.61
N LYS A 12 16.20 -10.32 -9.90
CA LYS A 12 17.24 -9.80 -10.79
C LYS A 12 17.15 -8.28 -10.99
N ASP A 13 15.95 -7.71 -10.91
CA ASP A 13 15.75 -6.26 -11.06
C ASP A 13 16.41 -5.43 -9.94
N PHE A 14 16.78 -6.02 -8.81
CA PHE A 14 17.52 -5.33 -7.73
C PHE A 14 19.01 -5.12 -8.03
N PHE A 15 19.55 -5.82 -9.03
CA PHE A 15 20.99 -5.87 -9.31
C PHE A 15 21.36 -5.03 -10.53
N LYS A 16 22.61 -4.54 -10.54
CA LYS A 16 23.17 -3.86 -11.71
C LYS A 16 23.21 -4.81 -12.90
N ARG A 17 23.01 -4.29 -14.12
CA ARG A 17 22.97 -5.07 -15.37
C ARG A 17 24.20 -5.95 -15.63
N SER A 18 25.35 -5.62 -15.03
CA SER A 18 26.59 -6.39 -15.13
C SER A 18 26.62 -7.66 -14.29
N VAL A 19 25.67 -7.82 -13.36
CA VAL A 19 25.62 -8.94 -12.41
C VAL A 19 24.86 -10.11 -13.03
N ILE A 20 25.46 -11.30 -13.00
CA ILE A 20 24.86 -12.53 -13.53
C ILE A 20 24.45 -13.40 -12.33
N ILE A 21 23.14 -13.66 -12.20
CA ILE A 21 22.57 -14.54 -11.16
C ILE A 21 22.15 -15.85 -11.83
N ASN A 22 22.89 -16.91 -11.54
CA ASN A 22 22.57 -18.26 -12.00
C ASN A 22 21.58 -18.93 -11.04
N GLU A 23 21.87 -18.89 -9.74
CA GLU A 23 21.02 -19.41 -8.68
C GLU A 23 20.63 -18.28 -7.71
N LEU A 24 19.35 -18.24 -7.30
CA LEU A 24 18.83 -17.18 -6.42
C LEU A 24 19.54 -17.12 -5.06
N ASP A 25 19.92 -18.29 -4.52
CA ASP A 25 20.61 -18.38 -3.23
C ASP A 25 22.04 -17.80 -3.26
N GLU A 26 22.64 -17.68 -4.45
CA GLU A 26 23.95 -17.03 -4.61
C GLU A 26 23.84 -15.51 -4.52
N ALA A 27 22.67 -14.93 -4.82
CA ALA A 27 22.47 -13.49 -4.89
C ALA A 27 22.78 -12.81 -3.55
N LEU A 28 22.46 -13.44 -2.41
CA LEU A 28 22.77 -12.92 -1.07
C LEU A 28 24.27 -12.91 -0.73
N LYS A 29 25.08 -13.71 -1.44
CA LYS A 29 26.53 -13.80 -1.24
C LYS A 29 27.29 -12.73 -2.01
N PHE A 30 26.63 -12.00 -2.90
CA PHE A 30 27.26 -10.93 -3.65
C PHE A 30 27.61 -9.74 -2.75
N LYS A 31 28.64 -9.00 -3.16
CA LYS A 31 29.04 -7.77 -2.49
C LYS A 31 27.93 -6.70 -2.59
N PRO A 32 27.85 -5.75 -1.64
CA PRO A 32 26.83 -4.70 -1.67
C PRO A 32 26.78 -3.89 -2.97
N ASP A 33 27.92 -3.60 -3.62
CA ASP A 33 27.99 -2.87 -4.90
C ASP A 33 27.29 -3.59 -6.07
N SER A 34 26.90 -4.85 -5.93
CA SER A 34 26.09 -5.54 -6.93
C SER A 34 24.65 -5.01 -7.00
N LEU A 35 24.14 -4.40 -5.92
CA LEU A 35 22.81 -3.80 -5.85
C LEU A 35 22.75 -2.44 -6.56
N ILE A 36 21.58 -2.13 -7.12
CA ILE A 36 21.29 -0.79 -7.66
C ILE A 36 21.34 0.23 -6.52
N GLY A 37 22.08 1.32 -6.74
CA GLY A 37 22.18 2.44 -5.79
C GLY A 37 23.30 2.32 -4.76
N ILE A 38 24.11 1.25 -4.78
CA ILE A 38 25.34 1.14 -3.99
C ILE A 38 26.54 1.25 -4.94
N ASP A 39 27.38 2.27 -4.77
CA ASP A 39 28.62 2.41 -5.53
C ASP A 39 29.77 1.61 -4.90
N GLN A 40 30.86 1.46 -5.66
CA GLN A 40 32.03 0.67 -5.21
C GLN A 40 32.65 1.24 -3.93
N ILE A 41 32.76 2.55 -3.81
CA ILE A 41 33.43 3.22 -2.69
C ILE A 41 32.63 2.98 -1.40
N SER A 42 31.30 3.15 -1.48
CA SER A 42 30.39 2.84 -0.38
C SER A 42 30.44 1.36 0.00
N SER A 43 30.51 0.46 -0.99
CA SER A 43 30.63 -0.97 -0.73
C SER A 43 31.95 -1.35 -0.06
N ASP A 44 33.07 -0.73 -0.42
CA ASP A 44 34.37 -1.02 0.20
C ASP A 44 34.37 -0.63 1.69
N LYS A 45 33.74 0.51 2.03
CA LYS A 45 33.53 0.92 3.43
C LYS A 45 32.63 -0.02 4.22
N LEU A 46 31.57 -0.54 3.60
CA LEU A 46 30.73 -1.58 4.22
C LEU A 46 31.57 -2.82 4.55
N VAL A 47 32.42 -3.26 3.61
CA VAL A 47 33.30 -4.42 3.77
C VAL A 47 34.32 -4.19 4.90
N GLU A 48 34.91 -2.99 4.98
CA GLU A 48 35.81 -2.59 6.08
C GLU A 48 35.13 -2.66 7.45
N ASN A 49 33.81 -2.45 7.50
CA ASN A 49 32.98 -2.55 8.71
C ASN A 49 32.33 -3.93 8.90
N ASN A 50 32.93 -4.99 8.34
CA ASN A 50 32.47 -6.39 8.42
C ASN A 50 31.13 -6.70 7.74
N ILE A 51 30.65 -5.85 6.84
CA ILE A 51 29.45 -6.10 6.02
C ILE A 51 29.92 -6.50 4.63
N LYS A 52 30.18 -7.79 4.42
CA LYS A 52 30.91 -8.28 3.23
C LYS A 52 30.01 -8.56 2.04
N ASN A 53 28.75 -8.88 2.31
CA ASN A 53 27.77 -9.28 1.30
C ASN A 53 26.37 -8.77 1.68
N ILE A 54 25.40 -9.00 0.79
CA ILE A 54 24.01 -8.59 0.99
C ILE A 54 23.38 -9.30 2.20
N ASP A 55 23.75 -10.56 2.47
CA ASP A 55 23.29 -11.30 3.64
C ASP A 55 23.71 -10.63 4.97
N ASP A 56 24.95 -10.17 5.06
CA ASP A 56 25.46 -9.42 6.21
C ASP A 56 24.72 -8.09 6.38
N LEU A 57 24.40 -7.43 5.26
CA LEU A 57 23.66 -6.17 5.23
C LEU A 57 22.21 -6.36 5.71
N ALA A 58 21.55 -7.44 5.30
CA ALA A 58 20.17 -7.77 5.69
C ALA A 58 20.04 -8.08 7.20
N LYS A 59 21.07 -8.66 7.81
CA LYS A 59 21.12 -9.00 9.24
C LYS A 59 21.25 -7.80 10.17
N LEU A 60 21.50 -6.59 9.67
CA LEU A 60 21.59 -5.41 10.51
C LEU A 60 20.22 -5.03 11.08
N SER A 61 20.20 -4.68 12.36
CA SER A 61 19.00 -4.12 12.99
C SER A 61 18.83 -2.65 12.61
N ILE A 62 17.64 -2.31 12.14
CA ILE A 62 17.26 -0.93 11.80
C ILE A 62 17.30 -0.01 13.03
N GLU A 63 16.99 -0.54 14.22
CA GLU A 63 16.97 0.23 15.46
C GLU A 63 18.38 0.60 15.96
N SER A 64 19.40 -0.12 15.49
CA SER A 64 20.78 0.01 15.96
C SER A 64 21.79 -0.10 14.82
N LEU A 65 21.58 0.71 13.77
CA LEU A 65 22.49 0.78 12.63
C LEU A 65 23.88 1.30 13.05
N PRO A 66 24.96 0.69 12.54
CA PRO A 66 26.31 1.17 12.78
C PRO A 66 26.54 2.51 12.06
N THR A 67 27.32 3.39 12.68
CA THR A 67 27.84 4.58 12.00
C THR A 67 29.00 4.17 11.11
N ILE A 68 28.89 4.41 9.80
CA ILE A 68 29.95 4.15 8.84
C ILE A 68 30.38 5.48 8.25
N GLU A 69 31.69 5.74 8.27
CA GLU A 69 32.26 6.99 7.76
C GLU A 69 31.84 7.22 6.30
N GLU A 70 31.47 8.46 5.97
CA GLU A 70 31.02 8.88 4.63
C GLU A 70 29.77 8.15 4.07
N ILE A 71 29.07 7.34 4.87
CA ILE A 71 27.76 6.78 4.50
C ILE A 71 26.70 7.43 5.39
N PRO A 72 25.84 8.31 4.84
CA PRO A 72 24.75 8.90 5.60
C PRO A 72 23.82 7.84 6.19
N PRO A 73 23.35 7.98 7.46
CA PRO A 73 22.49 7.00 8.09
C PRO A 73 21.21 6.66 7.30
N LYS A 74 20.60 7.67 6.66
CA LYS A 74 19.40 7.48 5.80
C LYS A 74 19.68 6.56 4.60
N ILE A 75 20.88 6.67 4.02
CA ILE A 75 21.31 5.85 2.88
C ILE A 75 21.59 4.42 3.35
N LEU A 76 22.29 4.23 4.46
CA LEU A 76 22.53 2.91 5.04
C LEU A 76 21.22 2.22 5.39
N HIS A 77 20.29 2.95 6.03
CA HIS A 77 18.94 2.46 6.35
C HIS A 77 18.22 1.93 5.11
N LYS A 78 18.21 2.70 4.01
CA LYS A 78 17.62 2.28 2.74
C LYS A 78 18.25 0.99 2.21
N TRP A 79 19.58 0.88 2.22
CA TRP A 79 20.28 -0.31 1.72
C TRP A 79 20.01 -1.54 2.58
N VAL A 80 19.94 -1.39 3.91
CA VAL A 80 19.56 -2.47 4.83
C VAL A 80 18.14 -2.96 4.56
N LYS A 81 17.18 -2.04 4.42
CA LYS A 81 15.79 -2.38 4.07
C LYS A 81 15.69 -3.14 2.74
N ILE A 82 16.39 -2.67 1.70
CA ILE A 82 16.45 -3.36 0.40
C ILE A 82 17.02 -4.78 0.56
N ALA A 83 18.11 -4.93 1.33
CA ALA A 83 18.72 -6.22 1.57
C ALA A 83 17.79 -7.18 2.34
N GLN A 84 17.05 -6.68 3.33
CA GLN A 84 16.05 -7.45 4.08
C GLN A 84 14.88 -7.93 3.20
N VAL A 85 14.33 -7.04 2.36
CA VAL A 85 13.30 -7.41 1.38
C VAL A 85 13.83 -8.49 0.43
N LEU A 86 15.06 -8.35 -0.04
CA LEU A 86 15.68 -9.32 -0.94
C LEU A 86 15.93 -10.67 -0.27
N GLU A 87 16.46 -10.66 0.95
CA GLU A 87 16.68 -11.86 1.77
C GLU A 87 15.37 -12.61 1.97
N LYS A 88 14.32 -11.89 2.38
CA LYS A 88 12.99 -12.46 2.59
C LYS A 88 12.42 -13.01 1.29
N ALA A 89 12.49 -12.24 0.20
CA ALA A 89 12.06 -12.67 -1.11
C ALA A 89 12.78 -13.96 -1.54
N ILE A 90 14.09 -14.09 -1.32
CA ILE A 90 14.86 -15.29 -1.70
C ILE A 90 14.49 -16.49 -0.82
N ARG A 91 14.57 -16.32 0.50
CA ARG A 91 14.49 -17.41 1.49
C ARG A 91 13.07 -17.90 1.74
N GLU A 92 12.08 -17.02 1.68
CA GLU A 92 10.70 -17.38 1.98
C GLU A 92 9.95 -17.84 0.73
N LYS A 93 8.98 -18.72 0.95
CA LYS A 93 7.99 -19.06 -0.07
C LYS A 93 7.00 -17.91 -0.13
N THR A 94 7.03 -17.14 -1.22
CA THR A 94 6.08 -16.05 -1.44
C THR A 94 4.66 -16.61 -1.40
N LYS A 95 3.79 -16.04 -0.55
CA LYS A 95 2.37 -16.38 -0.58
C LYS A 95 1.85 -16.03 -1.98
N THR A 96 1.11 -16.95 -2.59
CA THR A 96 0.52 -16.71 -3.92
C THR A 96 -0.63 -15.71 -3.90
N HIS A 97 -1.05 -15.28 -2.71
CA HIS A 97 -2.12 -14.32 -2.52
C HIS A 97 -2.08 -13.75 -1.09
N LYS A 98 -2.61 -12.54 -0.92
CA LYS A 98 -2.85 -11.95 0.40
C LYS A 98 -4.28 -12.22 0.86
N LYS A 99 -4.46 -12.68 2.10
CA LYS A 99 -5.77 -12.88 2.72
C LYS A 99 -6.22 -11.59 3.41
N ILE A 100 -7.26 -10.96 2.88
CA ILE A 100 -7.86 -9.75 3.46
C ILE A 100 -9.20 -10.13 4.12
N LEU A 101 -9.32 -9.83 5.42
CA LEU A 101 -10.56 -10.01 6.17
C LEU A 101 -11.38 -8.72 6.15
N MET A 102 -12.59 -8.78 5.62
CA MET A 102 -13.56 -7.69 5.68
C MET A 102 -14.53 -7.95 6.83
N ILE A 103 -14.39 -7.18 7.91
CA ILE A 103 -15.07 -7.40 9.19
C ILE A 103 -15.83 -6.13 9.58
N GLY A 104 -16.96 -6.27 10.29
CA GLY A 104 -17.77 -5.16 10.76
C GLY A 104 -19.22 -5.59 10.93
N LEU A 105 -20.07 -4.70 11.45
CA LEU A 105 -21.49 -4.99 11.64
C LEU A 105 -22.22 -5.21 10.30
N ASP A 106 -23.39 -5.84 10.38
CA ASP A 106 -24.33 -5.87 9.26
C ASP A 106 -24.71 -4.44 8.84
N ASN A 107 -25.03 -4.25 7.56
CA ASN A 107 -25.31 -2.94 6.95
C ASN A 107 -24.15 -1.92 6.96
N GLY A 108 -22.96 -2.30 7.44
CA GLY A 108 -21.76 -1.45 7.43
C GLY A 108 -21.13 -1.22 6.04
N GLY A 109 -21.68 -1.76 4.95
CA GLY A 109 -21.18 -1.47 3.59
C GLY A 109 -20.02 -2.33 3.06
N LYS A 110 -19.60 -3.37 3.79
CA LYS A 110 -18.49 -4.29 3.40
C LYS A 110 -18.61 -4.82 1.97
N SER A 111 -19.71 -5.50 1.65
CA SER A 111 -19.94 -6.09 0.33
C SER A 111 -20.10 -5.02 -0.76
N SER A 112 -20.61 -3.83 -0.41
CA SER A 112 -20.74 -2.70 -1.33
C SER A 112 -19.37 -2.12 -1.71
N ILE A 113 -18.46 -1.98 -0.74
CA ILE A 113 -17.08 -1.54 -0.97
C ILE A 113 -16.37 -2.51 -1.94
N LEU A 114 -16.46 -3.81 -1.70
CA LEU A 114 -15.91 -4.83 -2.60
C LEU A 114 -16.54 -4.76 -4.01
N ALA A 115 -17.85 -4.54 -4.10
CA ALA A 115 -18.53 -4.41 -5.39
C ALA A 115 -18.06 -3.17 -6.18
N VAL A 116 -17.86 -2.03 -5.54
CA VAL A 116 -17.32 -0.81 -6.18
C VAL A 116 -15.89 -1.04 -6.67
N LEU A 117 -15.06 -1.69 -5.85
CA LEU A 117 -13.68 -2.00 -6.25
C LEU A 117 -13.61 -2.93 -7.48
N GLN A 118 -14.61 -3.80 -7.66
CA GLN A 118 -14.77 -4.67 -8.83
C GLN A 118 -15.53 -4.02 -10.00
N ASP A 119 -15.84 -2.72 -9.96
CA ASP A 119 -16.67 -2.03 -10.95
C ASP A 119 -18.09 -2.61 -11.13
N LYS A 120 -18.61 -3.30 -10.10
CA LYS A 120 -19.96 -3.92 -10.09
C LYS A 120 -21.00 -2.99 -9.48
N PHE A 121 -21.14 -1.78 -10.03
CA PHE A 121 -22.09 -0.78 -9.51
C PHE A 121 -23.57 -1.20 -9.61
N SER A 122 -23.93 -1.99 -10.64
CA SER A 122 -25.31 -2.38 -10.93
C SER A 122 -25.94 -3.26 -9.84
N ILE A 123 -25.14 -4.05 -9.12
CA ILE A 123 -25.65 -5.00 -8.13
C ILE A 123 -25.82 -4.40 -6.73
N ILE A 124 -25.20 -3.24 -6.45
CA ILE A 124 -25.08 -2.67 -5.10
C ILE A 124 -26.45 -2.51 -4.44
N LYS A 125 -27.45 -1.98 -5.17
CA LYS A 125 -28.82 -1.79 -4.65
C LYS A 125 -29.56 -3.09 -4.34
N SER A 126 -29.13 -4.21 -4.94
CA SER A 126 -29.76 -5.53 -4.80
C SER A 126 -28.97 -6.49 -3.91
N LEU A 127 -27.87 -6.03 -3.29
CA LEU A 127 -27.07 -6.86 -2.40
C LEU A 127 -27.90 -7.32 -1.20
N LEU A 128 -27.96 -8.63 -1.01
CA LEU A 128 -28.57 -9.23 0.18
C LEU A 128 -27.54 -9.32 1.30
N PRO A 129 -27.98 -9.35 2.58
CA PRO A 129 -27.07 -9.55 3.70
C PRO A 129 -26.24 -10.83 3.53
N THR A 130 -24.91 -10.70 3.64
CA THR A 130 -23.96 -11.83 3.51
C THR A 130 -24.28 -12.93 4.51
N ARG A 131 -24.36 -14.17 4.04
CA ARG A 131 -24.62 -15.36 4.88
C ARG A 131 -23.30 -16.04 5.22
N GLY A 132 -22.92 -16.05 6.49
CA GLY A 132 -21.65 -16.63 6.93
C GLY A 132 -20.48 -15.89 6.29
N VAL A 133 -19.55 -16.64 5.70
CA VAL A 133 -18.35 -16.07 5.06
C VAL A 133 -18.42 -16.25 3.55
N LYS A 134 -18.36 -15.14 2.81
CA LYS A 134 -18.18 -15.15 1.36
C LYS A 134 -16.69 -15.02 1.06
N ARG A 135 -16.13 -16.03 0.39
CA ARG A 135 -14.72 -16.08 -0.02
C ARG A 135 -14.64 -15.80 -1.51
N GLU A 136 -13.87 -14.79 -1.89
CA GLU A 136 -13.68 -14.42 -3.29
C GLU A 136 -12.19 -14.25 -3.57
N LYS A 137 -11.73 -14.86 -4.67
CA LYS A 137 -10.43 -14.54 -5.25
C LYS A 137 -10.62 -13.33 -6.15
N LEU A 138 -9.94 -12.26 -5.81
CA LEU A 138 -9.99 -10.97 -6.44
C LEU A 138 -8.61 -10.67 -6.98
N ASP A 139 -8.55 -10.02 -8.14
CA ASP A 139 -7.33 -9.43 -8.64
C ASP A 139 -7.51 -7.93 -8.47
N PHE A 140 -6.87 -7.37 -7.45
CA PHE A 140 -6.85 -5.93 -7.26
C PHE A 140 -5.46 -5.45 -7.55
N PHE A 141 -5.36 -4.47 -8.44
CA PHE A 141 -4.10 -3.82 -8.74
C PHE A 141 -3.03 -4.79 -9.28
N GLY A 142 -3.44 -5.79 -10.05
CA GLY A 142 -2.55 -6.86 -10.52
C GLY A 142 -2.05 -7.82 -9.43
N TYR A 143 -2.62 -7.76 -8.21
CA TYR A 143 -2.28 -8.65 -7.10
C TYR A 143 -3.42 -9.61 -6.77
N PRO A 144 -3.13 -10.92 -6.66
CA PRO A 144 -4.10 -11.91 -6.21
C PRO A 144 -4.41 -11.72 -4.72
N ILE A 145 -5.67 -11.38 -4.43
CA ILE A 145 -6.18 -11.18 -3.09
C ILE A 145 -7.30 -12.18 -2.82
N LEU A 146 -7.24 -12.85 -1.67
CA LEU A 146 -8.33 -13.66 -1.17
C LEU A 146 -9.12 -12.84 -0.15
N SER A 147 -10.21 -12.24 -0.62
CA SER A 147 -11.12 -11.47 0.23
C SER A 147 -12.09 -12.40 0.95
N TRP A 148 -12.20 -12.23 2.26
CA TRP A 148 -13.19 -12.89 3.10
C TRP A 148 -14.15 -11.84 3.64
N ASP A 149 -15.35 -11.77 3.07
CA ASP A 149 -16.45 -10.93 3.57
C ASP A 149 -17.24 -11.70 4.64
N LEU A 150 -17.07 -11.30 5.90
CA LEU A 150 -17.72 -11.92 7.04
C LEU A 150 -19.08 -11.25 7.28
N GLY A 151 -20.17 -12.00 7.17
CA GLY A 151 -21.51 -11.54 7.52
C GLY A 151 -21.56 -10.96 8.94
N GLY A 152 -22.00 -9.71 9.09
CA GLY A 152 -21.92 -8.96 10.33
C GLY A 152 -23.13 -9.12 11.27
N GLN A 153 -24.09 -9.98 10.92
CA GLN A 153 -25.28 -10.20 11.73
C GLN A 153 -24.91 -10.86 13.06
N VAL A 154 -25.64 -10.52 14.13
CA VAL A 154 -25.43 -11.01 15.50
C VAL A 154 -25.25 -12.54 15.55
N GLN A 155 -26.08 -13.29 14.82
CA GLN A 155 -26.02 -14.76 14.78
C GLN A 155 -24.67 -15.32 14.34
N TYR A 156 -23.94 -14.65 13.44
CA TYR A 156 -22.63 -15.12 12.97
C TYR A 156 -21.53 -14.66 13.91
N ARG A 157 -21.58 -13.38 14.34
CA ARG A 157 -20.58 -12.83 15.25
C ARG A 157 -20.56 -13.58 16.58
N GLU A 158 -21.70 -13.79 17.21
CA GLU A 158 -21.77 -14.40 18.55
C GLU A 158 -21.72 -15.94 18.54
N LYS A 159 -22.18 -16.59 17.47
CA LYS A 159 -22.38 -18.05 17.48
C LYS A 159 -21.56 -18.83 16.45
N LEU A 160 -20.82 -18.16 15.57
CA LEU A 160 -20.03 -18.84 14.55
C LEU A 160 -18.55 -18.46 14.65
N TYR A 161 -18.22 -17.18 14.51
CA TYR A 161 -16.82 -16.77 14.33
C TYR A 161 -15.95 -16.97 15.57
N PHE A 162 -16.48 -16.69 16.77
CA PHE A 162 -15.72 -16.85 18.02
C PHE A 162 -15.82 -18.23 18.65
N ASN A 163 -16.67 -19.12 18.11
CA ASN A 163 -16.71 -20.52 18.55
C ASN A 163 -15.55 -21.35 17.96
N ARG A 164 -15.08 -20.98 16.77
CA ARG A 164 -13.91 -21.57 16.10
C ARG A 164 -13.11 -20.48 15.39
N PRO A 165 -12.48 -19.56 16.15
CA PRO A 165 -11.77 -18.41 15.59
C PRO A 165 -10.64 -18.83 14.63
N GLU A 166 -10.04 -19.99 14.85
CA GLU A 166 -8.97 -20.55 14.02
C GLU A 166 -9.39 -20.78 12.56
N LEU A 167 -10.69 -20.94 12.28
CA LEU A 167 -11.20 -21.12 10.91
C LEU A 167 -11.34 -19.80 10.13
N PHE A 168 -11.27 -18.66 10.81
CA PHE A 168 -11.58 -17.35 10.24
C PHE A 168 -10.39 -16.40 10.32
N PHE A 169 -9.74 -16.31 11.48
CA PHE A 169 -8.77 -15.26 11.79
C PHE A 169 -7.30 -15.63 11.58
N THR A 170 -6.99 -16.91 11.30
CA THR A 170 -5.63 -17.38 11.02
C THR A 170 -5.13 -16.96 9.65
N GLU A 171 -3.81 -16.78 9.50
CA GLU A 171 -3.12 -16.42 8.26
C GLU A 171 -3.67 -15.16 7.58
N ALA A 172 -4.32 -14.27 8.33
CA ALA A 172 -4.80 -13.00 7.80
C ALA A 172 -3.59 -12.10 7.54
N ASP A 173 -3.49 -11.53 6.34
CA ASP A 173 -2.45 -10.55 6.03
C ASP A 173 -2.92 -9.14 6.41
N LEU A 174 -4.22 -8.85 6.28
CA LEU A 174 -4.82 -7.54 6.55
C LEU A 174 -6.24 -7.68 7.06
N VAL A 175 -6.63 -6.84 8.03
CA VAL A 175 -8.02 -6.68 8.46
C VAL A 175 -8.55 -5.31 8.07
N LEU A 176 -9.63 -5.30 7.29
CA LEU A 176 -10.42 -4.10 7.00
C LEU A 176 -11.66 -4.11 7.90
N TYR A 177 -11.64 -3.28 8.95
CA TYR A 177 -12.74 -3.19 9.90
C TYR A 177 -13.69 -2.03 9.54
N VAL A 178 -14.84 -2.35 8.97
CA VAL A 178 -15.78 -1.37 8.40
C VAL A 178 -16.83 -0.95 9.41
N ILE A 179 -16.98 0.36 9.58
CA ILE A 179 -17.92 1.01 10.50
C ILE A 179 -18.80 1.97 9.70
N ASP A 180 -20.11 1.92 9.94
CA ASP A 180 -21.05 2.91 9.42
C ASP A 180 -20.95 4.18 10.28
N THR A 181 -20.49 5.30 9.71
CA THR A 181 -20.35 6.56 10.48
C THR A 181 -21.68 7.25 10.82
N GLN A 182 -22.79 6.77 10.24
CA GLN A 182 -24.12 7.33 10.44
C GLN A 182 -24.94 6.56 11.48
N ASP A 183 -24.48 5.38 11.91
CA ASP A 183 -25.21 4.50 12.84
C ASP A 183 -24.71 4.66 14.29
N ASN A 184 -24.95 5.86 14.84
CA ASN A 184 -24.45 6.28 16.16
C ASN A 184 -24.86 5.34 17.29
N ASP A 185 -26.09 4.82 17.22
CA ASP A 185 -26.66 3.93 18.24
C ASP A 185 -25.87 2.62 18.38
N ARG A 186 -25.16 2.21 17.31
CA ARG A 186 -24.41 0.96 17.27
C ARG A 186 -22.91 1.12 17.48
N PHE A 187 -22.40 2.32 17.80
CA PHE A 187 -20.97 2.52 18.08
C PHE A 187 -20.48 1.68 19.27
N ALA A 188 -21.31 1.50 20.29
CA ALA A 188 -21.00 0.62 21.40
C ALA A 188 -20.91 -0.85 20.96
N GLU A 189 -21.86 -1.30 20.14
CA GLU A 189 -21.94 -2.66 19.62
C GLU A 189 -20.75 -3.00 18.71
N THR A 190 -20.40 -2.11 17.77
CA THR A 190 -19.26 -2.33 16.87
C THR A 190 -17.94 -2.35 17.66
N ALA A 191 -17.77 -1.47 18.63
CA ALA A 191 -16.57 -1.46 19.47
C ALA A 191 -16.46 -2.74 20.33
N ASN A 192 -17.58 -3.30 20.81
CA ASN A 192 -17.57 -4.57 21.52
C ASN A 192 -17.23 -5.74 20.59
N TYR A 193 -17.69 -5.71 19.34
CA TYR A 193 -17.29 -6.70 18.35
C TYR A 193 -15.80 -6.62 18.03
N PHE A 194 -15.28 -5.40 17.86
CA PHE A 194 -13.86 -5.16 17.63
C PHE A 194 -12.99 -5.72 18.77
N ARG A 195 -13.36 -5.49 20.05
CA ARG A 195 -12.69 -6.10 21.21
C ARG A 195 -12.61 -7.62 21.13
N GLN A 196 -13.69 -8.28 20.71
CA GLN A 196 -13.71 -9.75 20.55
C GLN A 196 -12.79 -10.21 19.40
N VAL A 197 -12.74 -9.46 18.30
CA VAL A 197 -11.80 -9.73 17.19
C VAL A 197 -10.36 -9.62 17.66
N LEU A 198 -9.99 -8.54 18.36
CA LEU A 198 -8.63 -8.38 18.88
C LEU A 198 -8.26 -9.50 19.86
N LYS A 199 -9.17 -9.85 20.77
CA LYS A 199 -8.96 -10.97 21.68
C LYS A 199 -8.69 -12.29 20.95
N ALA A 200 -9.49 -12.61 19.92
CA ALA A 200 -9.30 -13.81 19.13
C ALA A 200 -7.96 -13.80 18.36
N LEU A 201 -7.57 -12.65 17.80
CA LEU A 201 -6.28 -12.49 17.12
C LEU A 201 -5.09 -12.75 18.08
N VAL A 202 -5.14 -12.16 19.29
CA VAL A 202 -4.11 -12.38 20.31
C VAL A 202 -4.07 -13.83 20.78
N GLU A 203 -5.22 -14.47 21.03
CA GLU A 203 -5.29 -15.88 21.42
C GLU A 203 -4.72 -16.84 20.35
N LEU A 204 -4.83 -16.45 19.07
CA LEU A 204 -4.27 -17.19 17.94
C LEU A 204 -2.82 -16.81 17.61
N ASN A 205 -2.23 -15.83 18.30
CA ASN A 205 -0.92 -15.27 18.00
C ASN A 205 -0.81 -14.74 16.55
N GLU A 206 -1.89 -14.08 16.10
CA GLU A 206 -2.01 -13.46 14.78
C GLU A 206 -2.04 -11.93 14.95
N PHE A 207 -1.15 -11.21 14.27
CA PHE A 207 -1.03 -9.75 14.40
C PHE A 207 -1.07 -9.04 13.04
N PRO A 208 -2.12 -9.25 12.22
CA PRO A 208 -2.26 -8.49 10.98
C PRO A 208 -2.44 -7.00 11.28
N PRO A 209 -1.92 -6.11 10.42
CA PRO A 209 -2.33 -4.72 10.43
C PRO A 209 -3.86 -4.60 10.30
N ILE A 210 -4.43 -3.63 11.01
CA ILE A 210 -5.86 -3.37 10.97
C ILE A 210 -6.09 -1.95 10.43
N HIS A 211 -6.88 -1.85 9.38
CA HIS A 211 -7.33 -0.58 8.83
C HIS A 211 -8.83 -0.41 9.08
N VAL A 212 -9.19 0.61 9.87
CA VAL A 212 -10.58 0.92 10.22
C VAL A 212 -11.17 1.82 9.13
N VAL A 213 -12.19 1.30 8.44
CA VAL A 213 -12.86 1.98 7.33
C VAL A 213 -14.13 2.66 7.84
N LEU A 214 -14.11 3.99 7.85
CA LEU A 214 -15.24 4.85 8.20
C LEU A 214 -16.15 5.04 6.98
N SER A 215 -17.05 4.07 6.78
CA SER A 215 -17.94 3.99 5.62
C SER A 215 -19.13 4.94 5.69
N LYS A 216 -19.75 5.16 4.53
CA LYS A 216 -20.89 6.07 4.34
C LYS A 216 -20.55 7.51 4.75
N SER A 217 -19.32 7.92 4.47
CA SER A 217 -18.85 9.30 4.68
C SER A 217 -19.20 10.16 3.48
N ASP A 218 -20.50 10.26 3.21
CA ASP A 218 -21.05 10.89 2.01
C ASP A 218 -20.86 12.42 2.04
N LYS A 219 -20.70 13.03 0.86
CA LYS A 219 -20.26 14.44 0.73
C LYS A 219 -21.20 15.44 1.40
N ASP A 220 -22.50 15.18 1.41
CA ASP A 220 -23.54 16.02 1.99
C ASP A 220 -23.53 16.02 3.53
N ILE A 221 -22.96 14.98 4.16
CA ILE A 221 -22.88 14.85 5.61
C ILE A 221 -21.45 15.00 6.17
N ARG A 222 -20.42 14.72 5.37
CA ARG A 222 -19.00 14.70 5.80
C ARG A 222 -18.51 16.05 6.33
N THR A 223 -19.14 17.14 5.91
CA THR A 223 -18.83 18.49 6.41
C THR A 223 -19.61 18.88 7.66
N SER A 224 -20.55 18.04 8.12
CA SER A 224 -21.36 18.34 9.29
C SER A 224 -20.59 18.15 10.59
N LEU A 225 -20.91 18.97 11.60
CA LEU A 225 -20.34 18.82 12.94
C LEU A 225 -20.71 17.47 13.57
N GLU A 226 -21.91 16.96 13.27
CA GLU A 226 -22.35 15.64 13.73
C GLU A 226 -21.41 14.53 13.22
N TRP A 227 -21.14 14.48 11.92
CA TRP A 227 -20.22 13.50 11.35
C TRP A 227 -18.81 13.62 11.94
N GLN A 228 -18.29 14.84 12.11
CA GLN A 228 -16.98 15.07 12.74
C GLN A 228 -16.92 14.56 14.18
N ASN A 229 -18.00 14.76 14.95
CA ASN A 229 -18.13 14.23 16.31
C ASN A 229 -18.18 12.70 16.30
N ASN A 230 -18.92 12.10 15.37
CA ASN A 230 -19.04 10.65 15.22
C ASN A 230 -17.67 10.02 14.92
N VAL A 231 -16.96 10.56 13.93
CA VAL A 231 -15.60 10.10 13.57
C VAL A 231 -14.64 10.21 14.76
N SER A 232 -14.68 11.34 15.47
CA SER A 232 -13.84 11.55 16.66
C SER A 232 -14.19 10.55 17.77
N ALA A 233 -15.48 10.30 18.01
CA ALA A 233 -15.94 9.33 19.00
C ALA A 233 -15.50 7.90 18.65
N ILE A 234 -15.62 7.50 17.37
CA ILE A 234 -15.15 6.20 16.88
C ILE A 234 -13.64 6.08 17.07
N LYS A 235 -12.85 7.03 16.55
CA LYS A 235 -11.37 7.01 16.66
C LYS A 235 -10.93 6.92 18.12
N ASN A 236 -11.49 7.74 19.01
CA ASN A 236 -11.18 7.69 20.45
C ASN A 236 -11.50 6.32 21.05
N LYS A 237 -12.68 5.75 20.76
CA LYS A 237 -13.11 4.47 21.32
C LYS A 237 -12.24 3.31 20.84
N PHE A 238 -11.88 3.29 19.55
CA PHE A 238 -11.08 2.24 18.93
C PHE A 238 -9.60 2.35 19.33
N ASN A 239 -9.02 3.55 19.38
CA ASN A 239 -7.67 3.77 19.89
C ASN A 239 -7.55 3.34 21.36
N ASN A 240 -8.56 3.66 22.21
CA ASN A 240 -8.57 3.22 23.60
C ASN A 240 -8.62 1.69 23.73
N ILE A 241 -9.36 1.01 22.85
CA ILE A 241 -9.41 -0.45 22.82
C ILE A 241 -8.05 -1.03 22.45
N VAL A 242 -7.41 -0.49 21.41
CA VAL A 242 -6.11 -0.96 20.93
C VAL A 242 -5.00 -0.71 21.94
N GLY A 243 -5.08 0.39 22.70
CA GLY A 243 -4.14 0.66 23.79
C GLY A 243 -4.13 -0.39 24.91
N GLU A 244 -5.10 -1.31 24.94
CA GLU A 244 -5.13 -2.47 25.84
C GLU A 244 -4.26 -3.64 25.33
N TYR A 245 -3.75 -3.58 24.10
CA TYR A 245 -3.01 -4.65 23.43
C TYR A 245 -1.63 -4.18 22.95
N GLU A 246 -0.60 -5.00 23.18
CA GLU A 246 0.72 -4.77 22.62
C GLU A 246 0.76 -5.24 21.15
N ASN A 247 1.54 -4.55 20.31
CA ASN A 247 1.82 -4.94 18.91
C ASN A 247 0.63 -4.92 17.93
N ILE A 248 -0.48 -4.25 18.26
CA ILE A 248 -1.57 -4.02 17.32
C ILE A 248 -1.52 -2.58 16.83
N LEU A 249 -1.26 -2.40 15.54
CA LEU A 249 -1.30 -1.10 14.89
C LEU A 249 -2.62 -0.93 14.14
N ILE A 250 -3.23 0.24 14.32
CA ILE A 250 -4.46 0.60 13.60
C ILE A 250 -4.30 1.90 12.83
N SER A 251 -4.92 1.95 11.67
CA SER A 251 -5.03 3.15 10.83
C SER A 251 -6.48 3.39 10.43
N TYR A 252 -6.77 4.55 9.86
CA TYR A 252 -8.13 4.97 9.56
C TYR A 252 -8.20 5.64 8.20
N SER A 253 -9.26 5.36 7.46
CA SER A 253 -9.70 6.16 6.32
C SER A 253 -11.21 6.26 6.32
N ASP A 254 -11.74 7.23 5.59
CA ASP A 254 -13.17 7.36 5.37
C ASP A 254 -13.51 7.18 3.89
N THR A 255 -14.65 6.54 3.63
CA THR A 255 -15.04 6.13 2.27
C THR A 255 -16.51 6.36 2.00
N THR A 256 -16.80 6.57 0.72
CA THR A 256 -18.17 6.54 0.19
C THR A 256 -18.20 5.73 -1.10
N ILE A 257 -19.24 4.89 -1.26
CA ILE A 257 -19.44 4.10 -2.48
C ILE A 257 -19.83 4.98 -3.69
N TYR A 258 -20.17 6.24 -3.45
CA TYR A 258 -20.49 7.20 -4.50
C TYR A 258 -19.25 7.87 -5.13
N GLN A 259 -18.06 7.66 -4.54
CA GLN A 259 -16.79 8.17 -5.03
C GLN A 259 -15.75 7.05 -4.99
N LYS A 260 -15.54 6.39 -6.14
CA LYS A 260 -14.63 5.23 -6.28
C LYS A 260 -13.21 5.56 -5.80
N GLU A 261 -12.80 6.82 -5.97
CA GLU A 261 -11.49 7.35 -5.60
C GLU A 261 -11.22 7.18 -4.10
N THR A 262 -12.24 7.40 -3.25
CA THR A 262 -12.09 7.24 -1.80
C THR A 262 -11.83 5.78 -1.40
N ILE A 263 -12.44 4.84 -2.11
CA ILE A 263 -12.23 3.40 -1.90
C ILE A 263 -10.84 2.99 -2.42
N MET A 264 -10.42 3.49 -3.58
CA MET A 264 -9.09 3.24 -4.13
C MET A 264 -7.98 3.75 -3.20
N GLN A 265 -8.16 4.94 -2.65
CA GLN A 265 -7.24 5.51 -1.66
C GLN A 265 -7.20 4.67 -0.39
N MET A 266 -8.35 4.29 0.18
CA MET A 266 -8.43 3.41 1.36
C MET A 266 -7.69 2.08 1.15
N PHE A 267 -7.92 1.42 0.02
CA PHE A 267 -7.23 0.17 -0.27
C PHE A 267 -5.73 0.37 -0.47
N SER A 268 -5.32 1.46 -1.11
CA SER A 268 -3.89 1.79 -1.25
C SER A 268 -3.24 1.98 0.12
N GLU A 269 -3.85 2.78 1.00
CA GLU A 269 -3.38 2.98 2.38
C GLU A 269 -3.31 1.67 3.15
N ALA A 270 -4.32 0.80 3.03
CA ALA A 270 -4.35 -0.47 3.73
C ALA A 270 -3.32 -1.48 3.18
N LEU A 271 -3.08 -1.51 1.87
CA LEU A 271 -2.09 -2.37 1.23
C LEU A 271 -0.66 -1.93 1.52
N LYS A 272 -0.41 -0.62 1.68
CA LYS A 272 0.89 -0.11 2.14
C LYS A 272 1.29 -0.66 3.51
N LEU A 273 0.33 -0.93 4.41
CA LEU A 273 0.62 -1.49 5.74
C LEU A 273 1.19 -2.91 5.72
N VAL A 274 0.88 -3.67 4.65
CA VAL A 274 1.35 -5.06 4.47
C VAL A 274 2.46 -5.17 3.44
N SER A 275 2.80 -4.06 2.78
CA SER A 275 3.88 -3.97 1.82
C SER A 275 5.21 -3.81 2.52
N GLU A 276 6.19 -4.60 2.10
CA GLU A 276 7.55 -4.52 2.65
C GLU A 276 8.39 -3.44 1.94
N THR A 277 7.95 -2.99 0.78
CA THR A 277 8.67 -2.02 -0.05
C THR A 277 8.10 -0.61 0.04
N SER A 278 6.89 -0.42 0.59
CA SER A 278 6.22 0.89 0.71
C SER A 278 7.12 1.95 1.35
N GLU A 279 7.75 1.64 2.48
CA GLU A 279 8.65 2.57 3.18
C GLU A 279 9.86 2.96 2.31
N ILE A 280 10.41 2.01 1.55
CA ILE A 280 11.56 2.26 0.66
C ILE A 280 11.12 3.15 -0.51
N ILE A 281 9.93 2.89 -1.07
CA ILE A 281 9.34 3.68 -2.15
C ILE A 281 9.10 5.12 -1.69
N GLU A 282 8.52 5.33 -0.51
CA GLU A 282 8.27 6.67 0.04
C GLU A 282 9.58 7.43 0.31
N ASN A 283 10.61 6.77 0.84
CA ASN A 283 11.95 7.36 0.99
C ASN A 283 12.58 7.76 -0.37
N ILE A 284 12.44 6.91 -1.40
CA ILE A 284 12.91 7.21 -2.76
C ILE A 284 12.15 8.39 -3.35
N LEU A 285 10.82 8.45 -3.15
CA LEU A 285 9.98 9.55 -3.59
C LEU A 285 10.38 10.86 -2.90
N GLU A 286 10.62 10.85 -1.59
CA GLU A 286 11.11 12.01 -0.86
C GLU A 286 12.43 12.53 -1.43
N ASP A 287 13.45 11.67 -1.52
CA ASP A 287 14.77 12.07 -2.00
C ASP A 287 14.69 12.60 -3.44
N PHE A 288 13.90 11.95 -4.29
CA PHE A 288 13.69 12.37 -5.66
C PHE A 288 12.97 13.72 -5.76
N THR A 289 11.88 13.88 -5.01
CA THR A 289 11.08 15.12 -5.02
C THR A 289 11.92 16.30 -4.57
N ASN A 290 12.70 16.13 -3.50
CA ASN A 290 13.63 17.15 -3.02
C ASN A 290 14.71 17.47 -4.06
N THR A 291 15.25 16.46 -4.75
CA THR A 291 16.29 16.64 -5.78
C THR A 291 15.80 17.44 -6.99
N ILE A 292 14.51 17.32 -7.34
CA ILE A 292 13.91 18.08 -8.45
C ILE A 292 13.23 19.37 -7.99
N GLU A 293 13.42 19.78 -6.73
CA GLU A 293 12.78 20.94 -6.10
C GLU A 293 11.24 20.90 -6.20
N GLY A 294 10.66 19.69 -6.17
CA GLY A 294 9.23 19.46 -6.18
C GLY A 294 8.59 19.68 -4.80
N LYS A 295 7.29 19.92 -4.77
CA LYS A 295 6.50 20.09 -3.53
C LYS A 295 5.91 18.78 -3.02
N ALA A 296 5.47 17.93 -3.95
CA ALA A 296 4.90 16.63 -3.66
C ALA A 296 5.07 15.68 -4.85
N SER A 297 5.13 14.38 -4.57
CA SER A 297 5.04 13.34 -5.59
C SER A 297 4.22 12.15 -5.12
N THR A 298 3.59 11.47 -6.07
CA THR A 298 2.80 10.26 -5.83
C THR A 298 3.10 9.27 -6.93
N LEU A 299 3.37 8.02 -6.56
CA LEU A 299 3.55 6.91 -7.48
C LEU A 299 2.27 6.07 -7.53
N ILE A 300 1.65 6.02 -8.69
CA ILE A 300 0.32 5.42 -8.84
C ILE A 300 0.19 4.62 -10.14
N SER A 301 -0.43 3.46 -10.06
CA SER A 301 -0.77 2.63 -11.21
C SER A 301 -2.08 3.06 -11.87
N MET A 302 -2.25 2.73 -13.14
CA MET A 302 -3.44 3.11 -13.94
C MET A 302 -4.77 2.47 -13.50
N ASP A 303 -4.72 1.43 -12.69
CA ASP A 303 -5.87 0.82 -12.04
C ASP A 303 -6.17 1.42 -10.64
N GLY A 304 -5.33 2.35 -10.17
CA GLY A 304 -5.61 3.22 -9.04
C GLY A 304 -4.84 2.91 -7.75
N LEU A 305 -3.90 1.96 -7.76
CA LEU A 305 -3.06 1.69 -6.58
C LEU A 305 -1.98 2.76 -6.43
N ILE A 306 -2.01 3.42 -5.29
CA ILE A 306 -0.95 4.32 -4.83
C ILE A 306 0.09 3.48 -4.09
N PHE A 307 1.28 3.37 -4.68
CA PHE A 307 2.41 2.64 -4.10
C PHE A 307 3.12 3.43 -3.00
N GLY A 308 3.04 4.76 -3.07
CA GLY A 308 3.66 5.66 -2.11
C GLY A 308 3.45 7.12 -2.53
N SER A 309 3.54 8.00 -1.55
CA SER A 309 3.43 9.45 -1.73
C SER A 309 4.46 10.14 -0.83
N PHE A 310 5.00 11.26 -1.30
CA PHE A 310 5.78 12.18 -0.49
C PHE A 310 5.20 13.57 -0.63
N THR A 311 4.86 14.21 0.48
CA THR A 311 4.23 15.54 0.49
C THR A 311 4.70 16.33 1.71
N SER A 312 4.70 17.67 1.58
CA SER A 312 4.97 18.57 2.71
C SER A 312 3.72 18.94 3.50
N SER A 313 2.52 18.63 2.97
CA SER A 313 1.24 18.98 3.58
C SER A 313 0.11 18.05 3.15
N ASP A 314 -0.84 17.78 4.05
CA ASP A 314 -2.05 16.99 3.77
C ASP A 314 -2.88 17.58 2.62
N VAL A 315 -2.80 18.91 2.41
CA VAL A 315 -3.49 19.61 1.33
C VAL A 315 -2.88 19.27 -0.02
N ASP A 316 -1.54 19.28 -0.11
CA ASP A 316 -0.82 18.91 -1.34
C ASP A 316 -1.02 17.43 -1.65
N GLU A 317 -1.06 16.57 -0.63
CA GLU A 317 -1.38 15.15 -0.79
C GLU A 317 -2.77 14.93 -1.35
N ALA A 318 -3.77 15.54 -0.74
CA ALA A 318 -5.15 15.44 -1.21
C ALA A 318 -5.27 15.99 -2.64
N LEU A 319 -4.64 17.13 -2.94
CA LEU A 319 -4.65 17.70 -4.28
C LEU A 319 -4.00 16.75 -5.30
N LEU A 320 -2.82 16.22 -5.02
CA LEU A 320 -2.06 15.39 -5.93
C LEU A 320 -2.73 14.02 -6.15
N ASN A 321 -3.11 13.31 -5.08
CA ASN A 321 -3.74 11.99 -5.16
C ASN A 321 -5.09 12.06 -5.90
N ASN A 322 -5.95 13.02 -5.57
CA ASN A 322 -7.25 13.16 -6.24
C ASN A 322 -7.07 13.57 -7.71
N THR A 323 -6.14 14.48 -8.00
CA THR A 323 -5.85 14.86 -9.39
C THR A 323 -5.35 13.66 -10.19
N ALA A 324 -4.43 12.87 -9.62
CA ALA A 324 -3.91 11.67 -10.27
C ALA A 324 -5.01 10.66 -10.61
N LEU A 325 -5.90 10.35 -9.66
CA LEU A 325 -7.03 9.42 -9.86
C LEU A 325 -8.02 9.92 -10.94
N ILE A 326 -8.33 11.23 -10.95
CA ILE A 326 -9.19 11.82 -11.99
C ILE A 326 -8.51 11.77 -13.36
N MET A 327 -7.21 12.09 -13.43
CA MET A 327 -6.45 12.03 -14.68
C MET A 327 -6.31 10.62 -15.23
N GLN A 328 -6.22 9.62 -14.37
CA GLN A 328 -6.30 8.21 -14.79
C GLN A 328 -7.66 7.87 -15.39
N THR A 329 -8.75 8.33 -14.75
CA THR A 329 -10.10 8.15 -15.29
C THR A 329 -10.23 8.77 -16.68
N LEU A 330 -9.68 9.97 -16.88
CA LEU A 330 -9.61 10.63 -18.19
C LEU A 330 -8.78 9.81 -19.19
N SER A 331 -7.60 9.32 -18.78
CA SER A 331 -6.74 8.49 -19.63
C SER A 331 -7.40 7.17 -20.03
N ASN A 332 -8.11 6.52 -19.11
CA ASN A 332 -8.88 5.30 -19.36
C ASN A 332 -10.04 5.58 -20.33
N PHE A 333 -10.72 6.72 -20.21
CA PHE A 333 -11.72 7.16 -21.17
C PHE A 333 -11.12 7.40 -22.56
N HIS A 334 -10.01 8.13 -22.67
CA HIS A 334 -9.31 8.33 -23.94
C HIS A 334 -8.96 6.99 -24.61
N SER A 335 -8.42 6.05 -23.82
CA SER A 335 -8.09 4.71 -24.29
C SER A 335 -9.32 3.93 -24.78
N SER A 336 -10.49 4.09 -24.13
CA SER A 336 -11.70 3.35 -24.50
C SER A 336 -12.33 3.81 -25.82
N ILE A 337 -12.07 5.07 -26.22
CA ILE A 337 -12.49 5.61 -27.52
C ILE A 337 -11.41 5.48 -28.61
N GLY A 338 -10.32 4.75 -28.33
CA GLY A 338 -9.26 4.42 -29.30
C GLY A 338 -8.10 5.42 -29.38
N LEU A 339 -8.02 6.40 -28.47
CA LEU A 339 -6.84 7.27 -28.39
C LEU A 339 -5.66 6.53 -27.75
N THR A 340 -4.46 6.89 -28.20
CA THR A 340 -3.22 6.39 -27.58
C THR A 340 -2.99 7.11 -26.26
N ARG A 341 -2.50 6.38 -25.24
CA ARG A 341 -2.17 6.97 -23.94
C ARG A 341 -0.91 7.83 -24.07
N GLU A 342 -1.02 9.07 -23.64
CA GLU A 342 0.11 9.98 -23.57
C GLU A 342 1.15 9.50 -22.53
N PRO A 343 2.45 9.61 -22.84
CA PRO A 343 3.50 9.29 -21.89
C PRO A 343 3.57 10.30 -20.75
N SER A 344 3.12 11.54 -20.98
CA SER A 344 3.10 12.61 -19.99
C SER A 344 1.83 13.44 -20.08
N ILE A 345 1.30 13.88 -18.95
CA ILE A 345 0.15 14.79 -18.85
C ILE A 345 0.52 15.93 -17.90
N THR A 346 0.32 17.18 -18.31
CA THR A 346 0.60 18.36 -17.47
C THR A 346 -0.66 19.19 -17.29
N LEU A 347 -0.91 19.63 -16.06
CA LEU A 347 -1.96 20.58 -15.67
C LEU A 347 -1.32 21.84 -15.09
N ASP A 348 -1.43 22.95 -15.82
CA ASP A 348 -0.84 24.23 -15.42
C ASP A 348 -1.81 25.08 -14.59
N PHE A 349 -1.33 25.58 -13.44
CA PHE A 349 -2.07 26.48 -12.56
C PHE A 349 -1.33 27.83 -12.43
N PRO A 350 -1.28 28.65 -13.49
CA PRO A 350 -0.43 29.85 -13.54
C PRO A 350 -0.79 30.88 -12.45
N LEU A 351 -2.07 30.99 -12.09
CA LEU A 351 -2.51 31.89 -11.00
C LEU A 351 -2.01 31.43 -9.62
N ASN A 352 -1.77 30.14 -9.44
CA ASN A 352 -1.25 29.55 -8.21
C ASN A 352 0.24 29.22 -8.27
N ARG A 353 0.89 29.49 -9.41
CA ARG A 353 2.33 29.30 -9.66
C ARG A 353 2.84 27.86 -9.46
N PHE A 354 2.05 26.87 -9.86
CA PHE A 354 2.51 25.49 -9.90
C PHE A 354 1.90 24.75 -11.09
N ALA A 355 2.45 23.58 -11.42
CA ALA A 355 1.81 22.60 -12.29
C ALA A 355 1.78 21.23 -11.61
N ILE A 356 0.89 20.38 -12.10
CA ILE A 356 0.86 18.95 -11.76
C ILE A 356 1.19 18.17 -13.02
N ARG A 357 2.24 17.36 -12.98
CA ARG A 357 2.72 16.60 -14.13
C ARG A 357 2.76 15.11 -13.81
N GLY A 358 2.05 14.31 -14.61
CA GLY A 358 2.14 12.87 -14.63
C GLY A 358 3.14 12.40 -15.68
N GLU A 359 4.05 11.50 -15.32
CA GLU A 359 5.03 10.86 -16.21
C GLU A 359 4.92 9.34 -16.12
N LYS A 360 4.75 8.68 -17.26
CA LYS A 360 4.77 7.21 -17.34
C LYS A 360 6.18 6.72 -17.03
N LEU A 361 6.32 5.89 -16.01
CA LEU A 361 7.59 5.31 -15.63
C LEU A 361 7.85 3.99 -16.37
N PHE A 362 7.01 2.99 -16.07
CA PHE A 362 7.12 1.61 -16.52
C PHE A 362 5.75 0.93 -16.45
N GLU A 363 5.71 -0.37 -16.76
CA GLU A 363 4.53 -1.24 -16.61
C GLU A 363 4.88 -2.32 -15.58
N TYR A 364 3.93 -2.68 -14.71
CA TYR A 364 4.10 -3.74 -13.71
C TYR A 364 3.06 -4.84 -13.91
N SER A 365 3.29 -5.99 -13.26
CA SER A 365 2.50 -7.23 -13.36
C SER A 365 2.49 -7.86 -14.77
N GLU A 366 1.96 -9.07 -14.88
CA GLU A 366 1.73 -9.73 -16.18
C GLU A 366 0.71 -8.98 -17.05
N LEU A 367 -0.17 -8.18 -16.43
CA LEU A 367 -1.18 -7.36 -17.11
C LEU A 367 -0.61 -6.08 -17.74
N LYS A 368 0.69 -5.81 -17.57
CA LYS A 368 1.39 -4.63 -18.11
C LYS A 368 0.70 -3.31 -17.76
N ILE A 369 0.34 -3.18 -16.49
CA ILE A 369 -0.42 -2.03 -16.00
C ILE A 369 0.55 -0.84 -15.90
N PRO A 370 0.27 0.29 -16.57
CA PRO A 370 1.16 1.44 -16.53
C PRO A 370 1.24 2.06 -15.13
N VAL A 371 2.45 2.43 -14.70
CA VAL A 371 2.72 3.19 -13.48
C VAL A 371 3.15 4.60 -13.85
N TYR A 372 2.53 5.57 -13.20
CA TYR A 372 2.78 7.00 -13.38
C TYR A 372 3.33 7.61 -12.11
N LEU A 373 4.31 8.48 -12.28
CA LEU A 373 4.77 9.42 -11.27
C LEU A 373 4.03 10.74 -11.48
N TRP A 374 3.23 11.14 -10.50
CA TRP A 374 2.62 12.47 -10.46
C TRP A 374 3.45 13.37 -9.58
N ILE A 375 3.78 14.57 -10.07
CA ILE A 375 4.61 15.54 -9.35
C ILE A 375 3.87 16.88 -9.33
N LEU A 376 3.80 17.48 -8.16
CA LEU A 376 3.44 18.87 -7.96
C LEU A 376 4.72 19.70 -7.84
N SER A 377 4.96 20.63 -8.77
CA SER A 377 6.14 21.49 -8.75
C SER A 377 5.89 22.84 -9.41
N GLU A 378 6.71 23.84 -9.09
CA GLU A 378 6.77 25.11 -9.82
C GLU A 378 7.68 25.02 -11.05
N ASN A 379 8.64 24.09 -11.06
CA ASN A 379 9.57 23.85 -12.16
C ASN A 379 9.77 22.33 -12.42
N PHE A 380 9.87 21.95 -13.70
CA PHE A 380 10.10 20.57 -14.15
C PHE A 380 11.40 20.38 -14.94
N ASP A 381 12.29 21.38 -14.98
CA ASP A 381 13.54 21.30 -15.76
C ASP A 381 14.42 20.12 -15.30
N LEU A 382 14.54 19.93 -13.98
CA LEU A 382 15.34 18.87 -13.36
C LEU A 382 14.71 17.47 -13.49
N LEU A 383 13.40 17.38 -13.77
CA LEU A 383 12.69 16.11 -13.86
C LEU A 383 13.29 15.22 -14.96
N LYS A 384 13.48 15.77 -16.16
CA LYS A 384 13.98 14.99 -17.31
C LYS A 384 15.37 14.40 -17.08
N GLU A 385 16.23 15.12 -16.37
CA GLU A 385 17.61 14.67 -16.12
C GLU A 385 17.69 13.54 -15.08
N LYS A 386 16.72 13.48 -14.15
CA LYS A 386 16.76 12.56 -13.00
C LYS A 386 15.82 11.37 -13.12
N ILE A 387 14.82 11.43 -14.00
CA ILE A 387 13.75 10.42 -14.08
C ILE A 387 14.25 9.02 -14.43
N ASP A 388 15.27 8.89 -15.28
CA ASP A 388 15.75 7.56 -15.71
C ASP A 388 16.42 6.78 -14.57
N TYR A 389 17.20 7.47 -13.74
CA TYR A 389 17.80 6.86 -12.55
C TYR A 389 16.72 6.50 -11.52
N PHE A 390 15.73 7.37 -11.35
CA PHE A 390 14.59 7.13 -10.47
C PHE A 390 13.77 5.90 -10.88
N LYS A 391 13.50 5.73 -12.18
CA LYS A 391 12.81 4.54 -12.72
C LYS A 391 13.50 3.24 -12.35
N GLN A 392 14.84 3.19 -12.44
CA GLN A 392 15.62 1.99 -12.14
C GLN A 392 15.57 1.59 -10.67
N GLN A 393 15.47 2.56 -9.75
CA GLN A 393 15.36 2.27 -8.33
C GLN A 393 13.99 1.72 -7.91
N LEU A 394 12.92 2.15 -8.57
CA LEU A 394 11.56 1.81 -8.19
C LEU A 394 11.05 0.48 -8.75
N LEU A 395 11.40 0.16 -10.01
CA LEU A 395 10.89 -1.03 -10.68
C LEU A 395 10.97 -2.32 -9.82
N PRO A 396 12.12 -2.69 -9.21
CA PRO A 396 12.21 -3.88 -8.37
C PRO A 396 11.29 -3.84 -7.15
N LEU A 397 11.09 -2.66 -6.55
CA LEU A 397 10.27 -2.47 -5.36
C LEU A 397 8.78 -2.60 -5.66
N ILE A 398 8.35 -2.15 -6.83
CA ILE A 398 6.96 -2.25 -7.28
C ILE A 398 6.60 -3.69 -7.57
N ASN A 399 7.50 -4.46 -8.17
CA ASN A 399 7.28 -5.88 -8.43
C ASN A 399 7.22 -6.75 -7.15
N LEU A 400 7.72 -6.24 -6.01
CA LEU A 400 7.62 -6.87 -4.68
C LEU A 400 6.67 -6.13 -3.72
N PHE A 401 5.77 -5.30 -4.24
CA PHE A 401 4.94 -4.46 -3.37
C PHE A 401 3.99 -5.27 -2.47
N LEU A 402 3.39 -6.35 -2.96
CA LEU A 402 2.58 -7.31 -2.18
C LEU A 402 3.03 -8.73 -2.49
#